data_AF-A0A2T5X7H2-F1
#
_entry.id   AF-A0A2T5X7H2-F1
#
_cell.length_a   1.000
_cell.length_b   1.000
_cell.length_c   1.000
_cell.angle_alpha   90.00
_cell.angle_beta   90.00
_cell.angle_gamma   90.00
#
_symmetry.space_group_name_H-M   'P 1'
#
loop_
_entity.id
_entity.type
_entity.pdbx_description
1 polymer ?
#
loop_
_entity_poly.entity_id
_entity_poly.type
_entity_poly.pdbx_seq_one_letter_code
_entity_poly.pdbx_strand_id
1 'polypeptide(L)'
;MKAMSDFDEFDTPLDRRARILVRNDANFLAELVAARKRQGISQGAVAERMGVSQPAVAAFERAENDPKLSTIRRYAMAVGLLVVHLVEEDHGEPIRVGHRFATSTDIVTN
;
A
#
# COMPACT_ATOMS: atom_id res chain seq x y z
N MET A 1 -0.87 16.26 41.84
CA MET A 1 -1.68 16.42 40.62
C MET A 1 -0.79 17.00 39.53
N LYS A 2 -0.30 16.17 38.61
CA LYS A 2 0.51 16.61 37.47
C LYS A 2 -0.46 16.92 36.33
N ALA A 3 -0.37 18.12 35.77
CA ALA A 3 -1.12 18.52 34.59
C ALA A 3 -0.90 17.46 33.50
N MET A 4 -1.94 16.69 33.23
CA MET A 4 -2.06 15.88 32.03
C MET A 4 -2.16 16.91 30.91
N SER A 5 -1.09 17.00 30.13
CA SER A 5 -0.87 18.06 29.15
C SER A 5 -2.06 18.16 28.19
N ASP A 6 -2.65 19.35 28.08
CA ASP A 6 -3.76 19.69 27.16
C ASP A 6 -3.49 19.30 25.68
N PHE A 7 -2.26 18.90 25.32
CA PHE A 7 -1.91 18.36 24.01
C PHE A 7 -2.27 16.88 23.79
N ASP A 8 -2.56 16.09 24.82
CA ASP A 8 -2.94 14.66 24.68
C ASP A 8 -4.43 14.47 24.29
N GLU A 9 -5.23 15.54 24.26
CA GLU A 9 -6.66 15.48 23.92
C GLU A 9 -6.92 15.24 22.41
N PHE A 10 -5.88 15.32 21.58
CA PHE A 10 -5.97 15.23 20.11
C PHE A 10 -5.46 13.91 19.51
N ASP A 11 -5.11 12.90 20.32
CA ASP A 11 -4.78 11.56 19.80
C ASP A 11 -5.94 10.58 19.97
N THR A 12 -7.08 10.90 19.36
CA THR A 12 -8.25 10.03 19.46
C THR A 12 -7.98 8.68 18.78
N PRO A 13 -8.72 7.62 19.15
CA PRO A 13 -8.67 6.37 18.40
C PRO A 13 -8.94 6.55 16.90
N LEU A 14 -9.74 7.55 16.50
CA LEU A 14 -10.00 7.86 15.10
C LEU A 14 -8.78 8.49 14.41
N ASP A 15 -8.06 9.38 15.07
CA ASP A 15 -6.82 9.97 14.53
C ASP A 15 -5.74 8.91 14.36
N ARG A 16 -5.63 7.98 15.32
CA ARG A 16 -4.75 6.82 15.21
C ARG A 16 -5.13 5.94 14.01
N ARG A 17 -6.42 5.60 13.86
CA ARG A 17 -6.94 4.82 12.72
C ARG A 17 -6.63 5.50 11.39
N ALA A 18 -6.88 6.80 11.27
CA ALA A 18 -6.59 7.56 10.06
C ALA A 18 -5.11 7.48 9.69
N ARG A 19 -4.20 7.67 10.65
CA ARG A 19 -2.75 7.56 10.41
C ARG A 19 -2.31 6.16 9.99
N ILE A 20 -2.93 5.11 10.54
CA ILE A 20 -2.66 3.72 10.15
C ILE A 20 -3.11 3.48 8.71
N LEU A 21 -4.32 3.88 8.34
CA LEU A 21 -4.85 3.69 6.99
C LEU A 21 -4.01 4.40 5.93
N VAL A 22 -3.66 5.67 6.16
CA VAL A 22 -2.76 6.43 5.27
C VAL A 22 -1.40 5.75 5.13
N ARG A 23 -0.85 5.22 6.23
CA ARG A 23 0.42 4.49 6.20
C ARG A 23 0.31 3.16 5.45
N ASN A 24 -0.80 2.44 5.58
CA ASN A 24 -1.05 1.20 4.87
C ASN A 24 -1.10 1.44 3.35
N ASP A 25 -1.77 2.50 2.90
CA ASP A 25 -1.83 2.88 1.49
C ASP A 25 -0.44 3.24 0.95
N ALA A 26 0.32 4.05 1.70
CA ALA A 26 1.69 4.41 1.32
C ALA A 26 2.62 3.19 1.23
N ASN A 27 2.54 2.27 2.21
CA ASN A 27 3.31 1.02 2.21
C ASN A 27 2.93 0.12 1.04
N PHE A 28 1.63 0.00 0.75
CA PHE A 28 1.13 -0.78 -0.37
C PHE A 28 1.67 -0.26 -1.72
N LEU A 29 1.62 1.05 -1.96
CA LEU A 29 2.18 1.65 -3.19
C LEU A 29 3.70 1.50 -3.26
N ALA A 30 4.40 1.73 -2.14
CA ALA A 30 5.85 1.56 -2.06
C ALA A 30 6.27 0.13 -2.42
N GLU A 31 5.51 -0.88 -1.98
CA GLU A 31 5.80 -2.28 -2.29
C GLU A 31 5.61 -2.60 -3.78
N LEU A 32 4.61 -2.03 -4.47
CA LEU A 32 4.47 -2.18 -5.92
C LEU A 32 5.71 -1.65 -6.66
N VAL A 33 6.19 -0.47 -6.27
CA VAL A 33 7.39 0.15 -6.86
C VAL A 33 8.65 -0.64 -6.52
N ALA A 34 8.77 -1.11 -5.28
CA ALA A 34 9.88 -1.94 -4.84
C ALA A 34 9.92 -3.26 -5.61
N ALA A 35 8.77 -3.92 -5.80
CA ALA A 35 8.65 -5.14 -6.58
C ALA A 35 9.08 -4.93 -8.04
N ARG A 36 8.64 -3.85 -8.70
CA ARG A 36 9.14 -3.47 -10.03
C ARG A 36 10.67 -3.35 -10.05
N LYS A 37 11.24 -2.62 -9.08
CA LYS A 37 12.70 -2.44 -8.98
C LYS A 37 13.42 -3.77 -8.80
N ARG A 38 12.93 -4.66 -7.93
CA ARG A 38 13.52 -6.00 -7.70
C ARG A 38 13.52 -6.87 -8.97
N GLN A 39 12.51 -6.70 -9.83
CA GLN A 39 12.44 -7.40 -11.13
C GLN A 39 13.26 -6.73 -12.24
N GLY A 40 13.88 -5.56 -11.99
CA GLY A 40 14.66 -4.86 -13.00
C GLY A 40 13.86 -4.24 -14.16
N ILE A 41 12.53 -4.15 -14.04
CA ILE A 41 11.67 -3.58 -15.09
C ILE A 41 11.78 -2.04 -15.05
N SER A 42 12.09 -1.40 -16.17
CA SER A 42 12.17 0.07 -16.24
C SER A 42 10.78 0.73 -16.21
N GLN A 43 10.72 2.00 -15.79
CA GLN A 43 9.47 2.77 -15.86
C GLN A 43 8.95 2.89 -17.30
N GLY A 44 9.84 2.95 -18.30
CA GLY A 44 9.47 2.97 -19.71
C GLY A 44 8.80 1.67 -20.16
N ALA A 45 9.33 0.52 -19.74
CA ALA A 45 8.73 -0.78 -20.05
C ALA A 45 7.34 -0.95 -19.38
N VAL A 46 7.18 -0.46 -18.14
CA VAL A 46 5.86 -0.41 -17.50
C VAL A 46 4.90 0.50 -18.28
N ALA A 47 5.37 1.66 -18.72
CA ALA A 47 4.57 2.62 -19.47
C ALA A 47 4.06 2.04 -20.79
N GLU A 48 4.94 1.36 -21.54
CA GLU A 48 4.61 0.64 -22.76
C GLU A 48 3.53 -0.43 -22.50
N ARG A 49 3.72 -1.29 -21.50
CA ARG A 49 2.75 -2.33 -21.11
C ARG A 49 1.41 -1.75 -20.66
N MET A 50 1.41 -0.58 -20.03
CA MET A 50 0.21 0.12 -19.57
C MET A 50 -0.46 0.96 -20.67
N GLY A 51 0.20 1.19 -21.81
CA GLY A 51 -0.26 2.11 -22.85
C GLY A 51 -0.30 3.57 -22.40
N VAL A 52 0.66 4.02 -21.58
CA VAL A 52 0.76 5.40 -21.07
C VAL A 52 2.16 5.96 -21.29
N SER A 53 2.36 7.25 -20.96
CA SER A 53 3.69 7.87 -21.05
C SER A 53 4.58 7.49 -19.86
N GLN A 54 5.91 7.48 -20.06
CA GLN A 54 6.85 7.27 -18.95
C GLN A 54 6.68 8.30 -17.82
N PRO A 55 6.45 9.61 -18.08
CA PRO A 55 6.12 10.56 -17.01
C PRO A 55 4.86 10.21 -16.23
N ALA A 56 3.86 9.56 -16.84
CA ALA A 56 2.66 9.12 -16.12
C ALA A 56 2.99 7.98 -15.14
N VAL A 57 3.89 7.06 -15.51
CA VAL A 57 4.42 6.05 -14.59
C VAL A 57 5.28 6.70 -13.51
N ALA A 58 6.18 7.62 -13.87
CA ALA A 58 7.00 8.34 -12.91
C ALA A 58 6.16 9.14 -11.91
N ALA A 59 5.05 9.73 -12.36
CA ALA A 59 4.07 10.35 -11.49
C ALA A 59 3.48 9.30 -10.55
N PHE A 60 2.91 8.20 -11.08
CA PHE A 60 2.36 7.10 -10.26
C PHE A 60 3.31 6.63 -9.15
N GLU A 61 4.62 6.53 -9.42
CA GLU A 61 5.62 6.07 -8.43
C GLU A 61 6.03 7.12 -7.37
N ARG A 62 5.47 8.34 -7.39
CA ARG A 62 5.74 9.36 -6.36
C ARG A 62 4.99 9.08 -5.08
N ALA A 63 5.62 9.37 -3.94
CA ALA A 63 5.07 9.12 -2.60
C ALA A 63 3.78 9.92 -2.29
N GLU A 64 3.59 11.06 -2.94
CA GLU A 64 2.45 11.96 -2.70
C GLU A 64 1.20 11.64 -3.54
N ASN A 65 1.26 10.63 -4.41
CA ASN A 65 0.16 10.33 -5.31
C ASN A 65 -0.93 9.47 -4.67
N ASP A 66 -2.19 9.78 -5.00
CA ASP A 66 -3.39 9.00 -4.67
C ASP A 66 -3.97 8.35 -5.95
N PRO A 67 -3.37 7.25 -6.46
CA PRO A 67 -3.82 6.61 -7.68
C PRO A 67 -5.14 5.86 -7.46
N LYS A 68 -6.05 5.96 -8.42
CA LYS A 68 -7.27 5.13 -8.44
C LYS A 68 -6.91 3.64 -8.46
N LEU A 69 -7.77 2.81 -7.86
CA LEU A 69 -7.62 1.34 -7.88
C LEU A 69 -7.46 0.77 -9.29
N SER A 70 -8.10 1.36 -10.30
CA SER A 70 -7.93 0.96 -11.71
C SER A 70 -6.50 1.17 -12.22
N THR A 71 -5.82 2.23 -11.77
CA THR A 71 -4.41 2.50 -12.12
C THR A 71 -3.48 1.55 -11.39
N ILE A 72 -3.73 1.28 -10.11
CA ILE A 72 -3.01 0.26 -9.33
C ILE A 72 -3.06 -1.10 -10.03
N ARG A 73 -4.26 -1.55 -10.44
CA ARG A 73 -4.41 -2.84 -11.14
C ARG A 73 -3.67 -2.88 -12.48
N ARG A 74 -3.69 -1.81 -13.27
CA ARG A 74 -2.93 -1.74 -14.53
C ARG A 74 -1.43 -1.75 -14.31
N TYR A 75 -0.94 -1.06 -13.28
CA TYR A 75 0.48 -1.10 -12.91
C TYR A 75 0.89 -2.50 -12.47
N ALA A 76 0.12 -3.13 -11.58
CA ALA A 76 0.37 -4.51 -11.14
C ALA A 76 0.38 -5.49 -12.32
N MET A 77 -0.58 -5.40 -13.25
CA MET A 77 -0.59 -6.17 -14.50
C MET A 77 0.70 -5.97 -15.30
N ALA A 78 1.13 -4.71 -15.49
CA ALA A 78 2.33 -4.40 -16.25
C ALA A 78 3.62 -4.93 -15.59
N VAL A 79 3.65 -5.08 -14.27
CA VAL A 79 4.78 -5.64 -13.52
C VAL A 79 4.66 -7.16 -13.32
N GLY A 80 3.51 -7.78 -13.61
CA GLY A 80 3.27 -9.20 -13.36
C GLY A 80 3.02 -9.52 -11.87
N LEU A 81 2.33 -8.62 -11.18
CA LEU A 81 1.95 -8.76 -9.77
C LEU A 81 0.45 -9.02 -9.61
N LEU A 82 0.08 -9.66 -8.51
CA LEU A 82 -1.31 -9.75 -8.06
C LEU A 82 -1.54 -8.74 -6.93
N VAL A 83 -2.65 -8.01 -7.02
CA VAL A 83 -3.14 -7.15 -5.95
C VAL A 83 -4.32 -7.85 -5.30
N VAL A 84 -4.21 -8.07 -3.99
CA VAL A 84 -5.28 -8.63 -3.16
C VAL A 84 -5.76 -7.54 -2.22
N HIS A 85 -7.08 -7.36 -2.15
CA HIS A 85 -7.71 -6.43 -1.21
C HIS A 85 -8.15 -7.20 0.03
N LEU A 86 -7.58 -6.86 1.18
CA LEU A 86 -7.87 -7.46 2.47
C LEU A 86 -8.54 -6.40 3.37
N VAL A 87 -9.61 -6.78 4.04
CA VAL A 87 -10.31 -5.96 5.04
C VAL A 87 -10.30 -6.74 6.34
N GLU A 88 -9.71 -6.16 7.38
CA GLU A 88 -9.66 -6.72 8.74
C GLU A 88 -10.32 -5.73 9.71
N GLU A 89 -10.95 -6.25 10.77
CA GLU A 89 -11.48 -5.41 11.84
C GLU A 89 -10.33 -4.78 12.63
N ASP A 90 -10.43 -3.48 12.93
CA ASP A 90 -9.49 -2.82 13.83
C ASP A 90 -9.85 -3.13 15.29
N HIS A 91 -9.20 -4.16 15.83
CA HIS A 91 -9.35 -4.58 17.23
C HIS A 91 -8.63 -3.66 18.23
N GLY A 92 -8.01 -2.55 17.80
CA GLY A 92 -7.31 -1.62 18.68
C GLY A 92 -5.90 -2.06 19.10
N GLU A 93 -5.47 -3.24 18.65
CA GLU A 93 -4.08 -3.70 18.76
C GLU A 93 -3.30 -3.30 17.50
N PRO A 94 -2.01 -2.91 17.60
CA PRO A 94 -1.22 -2.55 16.43
C PRO A 94 -1.13 -3.73 15.45
N ILE A 95 -1.68 -3.56 14.24
CA ILE A 95 -1.61 -4.58 13.18
C ILE A 95 -0.13 -4.84 12.84
N ARG A 96 0.37 -6.01 13.22
CA ARG A 96 1.63 -6.53 12.69
C ARG A 96 1.32 -7.13 11.33
N VAL A 97 1.39 -6.32 10.27
CA VAL A 97 1.44 -6.86 8.90
C VAL A 97 2.82 -7.49 8.70
N GLY A 98 3.01 -8.66 9.32
CA GLY A 98 4.10 -9.55 8.99
C GLY A 98 3.88 -10.02 7.56
N HIS A 99 4.94 -10.00 6.76
CA HIS A 99 5.01 -10.50 5.40
C HIS A 99 4.39 -11.91 5.25
N ARG A 100 3.06 -12.01 5.08
CA ARG A 100 2.37 -13.27 4.76
C ARG A 100 2.31 -13.45 3.26
N PHE A 101 3.46 -13.74 2.66
CA PHE A 101 3.53 -14.47 1.40
C PHE A 101 4.80 -15.33 1.40
N ALA A 102 4.69 -16.57 1.93
CA ALA A 102 5.43 -17.74 1.48
C ALA A 102 5.08 -18.97 2.35
N THR A 103 3.92 -19.59 2.11
CA THR A 103 3.85 -21.03 1.77
C THR A 103 2.45 -21.31 1.24
N SER A 104 2.40 -21.86 0.04
CA SER A 104 1.24 -22.52 -0.52
C SER A 104 0.80 -23.65 0.41
N THR A 105 -0.17 -23.42 1.27
CA THR A 105 -1.15 -24.38 1.84
C THR A 105 -1.95 -23.56 2.85
N ASP A 106 -3.04 -22.93 2.43
CA ASP A 106 -4.14 -22.43 3.30
C ASP A 106 -5.27 -21.84 2.42
N ILE A 107 -5.63 -22.55 1.35
CA ILE A 107 -6.94 -22.36 0.70
C ILE A 107 -7.75 -23.64 0.93
N VAL A 108 -7.95 -23.99 2.20
CA VAL A 108 -9.05 -24.85 2.65
C VAL A 108 -9.39 -24.41 4.08
N THR A 109 -10.68 -24.49 4.44
CA THR A 109 -11.35 -24.13 5.72
C THR A 109 -11.64 -22.62 5.84
N ASN A 110 -12.88 -22.14 5.92
CA ASN A 110 -14.21 -22.73 6.11
C ASN A 110 -15.25 -21.83 5.40
#